data_AF-A0A2D6PIK7-F1
#
_entry.id   AF-A0A2D6PIK7-F1
#
_cell.length_a   1.000
_cell.length_b   1.000
_cell.length_c   1.000
_cell.angle_alpha   90.00
_cell.angle_beta   90.00
_cell.angle_gamma   90.00
#
_symmetry.space_group_name_H-M   'P 1'
#
loop_
_entity.id
_entity.type
_entity.pdbx_description
1 polymer ?
#
loop_
_entity_poly.entity_id
_entity_poly.type
_entity_poly.pdbx_seq_one_letter_code
_entity_poly.pdbx_strand_id
1 'polypeptide(L)' 'MELKKCTSCNRGVQEGATIFKCPKCGKEEIVRCKDCKRVGVKYNCKGCGFEGPN' A
#
# COMPACT_ATOMS: atom_id res chain seq x y z
N MET A 1 -5.68 -4.78 19.01
CA MET A 1 -5.94 -4.00 17.78
C MET A 1 -4.86 -4.36 16.77
N GLU A 2 -5.21 -5.05 15.70
CA GLU A 2 -4.28 -5.43 14.65
C GLU A 2 -4.01 -4.21 13.75
N LEU A 3 -2.90 -3.51 14.00
CA LEU A 3 -2.46 -2.43 13.12
C LEU A 3 -1.94 -3.05 11.81
N LYS A 4 -2.81 -3.19 10.81
CA LYS A 4 -2.37 -3.46 9.42
C LYS A 4 -1.34 -2.38 9.05
N LYS A 5 -0.21 -2.74 8.44
CA LYS A 5 0.85 -1.77 8.14
C LYS A 5 0.73 -1.30 6.69
N CYS A 6 0.84 0.01 6.47
CA CYS A 6 0.89 0.53 5.11
C CYS A 6 2.21 0.16 4.45
N THR A 7 2.18 -0.33 3.20
CA THR A 7 3.40 -0.67 2.45
C THR A 7 4.29 0.55 2.16
N SER A 8 3.73 1.76 2.10
CA SER A 8 4.52 2.98 1.84
C SER A 8 5.04 3.64 3.10
N CYS A 9 4.18 3.89 4.08
CA CYS A 9 4.54 4.66 5.27
C CYS A 9 4.95 3.78 6.47
N ASN A 10 4.81 2.45 6.37
CA ASN A 10 4.99 1.47 7.47
C ASN A 10 4.22 1.77 8.76
N ARG A 11 3.40 2.84 8.78
CA ARG A 11 2.49 3.17 9.87
C ARG A 11 1.33 2.20 9.89
N GLY A 12 0.84 1.95 11.10
CA GLY A 12 -0.39 1.21 11.30
C GLY A 12 -1.58 1.99 10.75
N VAL A 13 -2.35 1.33 9.91
CA VAL A 13 -3.53 1.88 9.24
C VAL A 13 -4.75 1.49 10.08
N GLN A 14 -5.53 2.50 10.46
CA GLN A 14 -6.85 2.31 11.05
C GLN A 14 -7.89 2.07 9.94
N GLU A 15 -9.11 1.69 10.34
CA GLU A 15 -10.23 1.35 9.46
C GLU A 15 -10.39 2.34 8.28
N GLY A 16 -10.40 1.81 7.05
CA GLY A 16 -10.43 2.60 5.81
C GLY A 16 -9.14 2.60 4.99
N ALA A 17 -8.20 1.69 5.26
CA ALA A 17 -7.11 1.39 4.35
C ALA A 17 -7.63 0.69 3.09
N THR A 18 -7.09 1.08 1.93
CA THR A 18 -7.37 0.38 0.67
C THR A 18 -6.35 -0.72 0.49
N ILE A 19 -6.87 -1.93 0.29
CA ILE A 19 -6.08 -3.12 0.01
C ILE A 19 -6.37 -3.47 -1.45
N PHE A 20 -5.32 -3.57 -2.26
CA PHE A 20 -5.44 -3.99 -3.65
C PHE A 20 -4.25 -4.85 -4.03
N LYS A 21 -4.47 -5.78 -4.95
CA LYS A 21 -3.38 -6.60 -5.50
C LYS A 21 -2.59 -5.79 -6.52
N CYS A 22 -1.27 -6.00 -6.56
CA CYS A 22 -0.42 -5.34 -7.55
C CYS A 22 -0.95 -5.62 -8.98
N PRO A 23 -1.23 -4.59 -9.81
CA PRO A 23 -1.75 -4.79 -11.17
C PRO A 23 -0.73 -5.43 -12.12
N LYS A 24 0.56 -5.38 -11.78
CA LYS A 24 1.63 -5.93 -12.62
C LYS A 24 1.82 -7.43 -12.41
N CYS A 25 1.83 -7.88 -11.15
CA CYS A 25 2.15 -9.27 -10.82
C CYS A 25 1.00 -10.03 -10.15
N GLY A 26 0.01 -9.35 -9.57
CA GLY A 26 -1.11 -9.97 -8.84
C GLY A 26 -0.72 -10.77 -7.59
N LYS A 27 0.58 -10.90 -7.30
CA LYS A 27 1.13 -11.75 -6.24
C LYS A 27 1.16 -11.08 -4.88
N GLU A 28 1.27 -9.75 -4.83
CA GLU A 28 1.42 -9.02 -3.58
C GLU A 28 0.23 -8.09 -3.32
N GLU A 29 -0.19 -8.06 -2.07
CA GLU A 29 -1.24 -7.17 -1.57
C GLU A 29 -0.64 -5.86 -1.08
N ILE A 30 -0.99 -4.77 -1.76
CA ILE A 30 -0.60 -3.42 -1.40
C ILE A 30 -1.66 -2.86 -0.45
N VAL A 31 -1.23 -2.45 0.74
CA VAL A 31 -2.09 -1.80 1.74
C VAL A 31 -1.73 -0.31 1.80
N ARG A 32 -2.68 0.56 1.44
CA ARG A 32 -2.49 2.02 1.51
C ARG A 32 -3.45 2.67 2.50
N CYS A 33 -2.91 3.45 3.44
CA CYS A 33 -3.74 4.32 4.27
C CYS A 33 -4.25 5.54 3.48
N LYS A 34 -5.28 6.19 4.02
CA LYS A 34 -5.83 7.44 3.49
C LYS A 34 -4.78 8.55 3.40
N ASP A 35 -3.87 8.66 4.36
CA ASP A 35 -2.77 9.63 4.31
C ASP A 35 -1.83 9.36 3.13
N CYS A 36 -1.33 8.13 2.98
CA CYS A 36 -0.44 7.80 1.87
C CYS A 36 -1.14 7.94 0.50
N LYS A 37 -2.48 7.80 0.42
CA LYS A 37 -3.28 8.21 -0.76
C LYS A 37 -3.35 9.72 -0.95
N ARG A 38 -3.62 10.48 0.12
CA ARG A 38 -3.75 11.96 0.07
C ARG A 38 -2.42 12.62 -0.33
N VAL A 39 -1.32 12.10 0.20
CA VAL A 39 0.04 12.60 -0.07
C VAL A 39 0.55 12.08 -1.42
N GLY A 40 -0.08 11.05 -1.99
CA GLY A 40 0.36 10.42 -3.23
C GLY A 40 1.75 9.83 -3.14
N VAL A 41 2.03 9.18 -2.00
CA VAL A 41 3.31 8.48 -1.80
C VAL A 41 3.44 7.43 -2.91
N LYS A 42 4.64 7.05 -3.30
CA LYS A 42 4.81 5.91 -4.21
C LYS A 42 4.74 4.60 -3.40
N TYR A 43 4.19 3.54 -3.97
CA TYR A 43 4.26 2.21 -3.36
C TYR A 43 5.15 1.32 -4.20
N ASN A 44 6.02 0.56 -3.56
CA ASN A 44 6.84 -0.43 -4.22
C ASN A 44 6.28 -1.84 -3.94
N CYS A 45 6.06 -2.61 -4.98
CA CYS A 45 5.74 -4.03 -4.88
C CYS A 45 7.05 -4.83 -4.80
N LYS A 46 7.30 -5.51 -3.68
CA LYS A 46 8.46 -6.39 -3.50
C LYS A 46 8.42 -7.61 -4.41
N GLY A 47 7.22 -8.03 -4.85
CA GLY A 47 7.07 -9.17 -5.75
C GLY A 47 7.54 -8.93 -7.19
N CYS A 48 7.56 -7.68 -7.67
CA CYS A 48 7.92 -7.38 -9.07
C CYS A 48 8.72 -6.08 -9.25
N GLY A 49 9.05 -5.37 -8.17
CA GLY A 49 9.72 -4.07 -8.21
C GLY A 49 8.85 -2.95 -8.79
N PHE A 50 7.54 -3.16 -8.96
CA PHE A 50 6.66 -2.13 -9.51
C PHE A 50 6.51 -0.98 -8.53
N GLU A 51 6.89 0.22 -8.97
CA GLU A 51 6.64 1.44 -8.24
C GLU A 51 5.43 2.15 -8.83
N GLY A 52 4.30 2.09 -8.13
CA GLY A 52 3.06 2.71 -8.59
C GLY A 52 3.06 4.22 -8.35
N PRO A 53 2.72 5.03 -9.38
CA PRO A 53 2.49 6.46 -9.19
C PRO A 53 1.14 6.66 -8.51
N ASN A 54 1.15 7.39 -7.39
CA ASN A 54 0.01 8.00 -6.71
C ASN A 54 -1.29 7.15 -6.67
#